data_AF-A0A255YVT5-F1
#
_entry.id   AF-A0A255YVT5-F1
#
_cell.length_a   1.000
_cell.length_b   1.000
_cell.length_c   1.000
_cell.angle_alpha   90.00
_cell.angle_beta   90.00
_cell.angle_gamma   90.00
#
_symmetry.space_group_name_H-M   'P 1'
#
loop_
_entity.id
_entity.type
_entity.pdbx_description
1 polymer ?
#
loop_
_entity_poly.entity_id
_entity_poly.type
_entity_poly.pdbx_seq_one_letter_code
_entity_poly.pdbx_strand_id
1 'polypeptide(L)' 'MTDISTEHLRLLAVKIAKSYAQGNPVAPEQLTVLIQQAYQGLHRCINQPPAAPAAVKKRRRGRPRLS' A
#
# COMPACT_ATOMS: atom_id res chain seq x y z
N MET A 1 32.50 14.43 -8.68
CA MET A 1 31.33 14.77 -7.83
C MET A 1 30.53 15.80 -8.62
N THR A 2 29.29 15.49 -8.97
CA THR A 2 28.45 16.39 -9.79
C THR A 2 27.89 17.50 -8.91
N ASP A 3 28.48 18.69 -9.00
CA ASP A 3 27.91 19.94 -8.53
C ASP A 3 26.66 20.25 -9.36
N ILE A 4 25.51 19.75 -8.90
CA ILE A 4 24.23 20.10 -9.50
C ILE A 4 23.84 21.45 -8.93
N SER A 5 23.84 22.48 -9.79
CA SER A 5 23.40 23.81 -9.37
C SER A 5 21.97 23.76 -8.84
N THR A 6 21.69 24.54 -7.81
CA THR A 6 20.34 24.66 -7.21
C THR A 6 19.27 24.99 -8.25
N GLU A 7 19.63 25.72 -9.30
CA GLU A 7 18.75 26.02 -10.42
C GLU A 7 18.41 24.77 -11.26
N HIS A 8 19.40 23.91 -11.51
CA HIS A 8 19.16 22.65 -12.20
C HIS A 8 18.25 21.72 -11.38
N LEU A 9 18.39 21.70 -10.05
CA LEU A 9 17.49 20.97 -9.15
C LEU A 9 16.06 21.52 -9.19
N ARG A 10 15.89 22.84 -9.23
CA ARG A 10 14.57 23.48 -9.36
C ARG A 10 13.89 23.13 -10.68
N LEU A 11 14.61 23.23 -11.80
CA LEU A 11 14.08 22.88 -13.11
C LEU A 11 13.66 21.41 -13.18
N LEU A 12 14.45 20.52 -12.56
CA LEU A 12 14.12 19.10 -12.46
C LEU A 12 12.85 18.88 -11.61
N ALA A 13 12.77 19.52 -10.45
CA ALA A 13 11.60 19.43 -9.58
C ALA A 13 10.32 19.90 -10.28
N VAL A 14 10.37 21.01 -11.02
CA VAL A 14 9.24 21.52 -11.81
C VAL A 14 8.82 20.53 -12.90
N LYS A 15 9.78 19.92 -13.61
CA LYS A 15 9.50 18.92 -14.66
C LYS A 15 8.82 17.69 -14.08
N ILE A 16 9.31 17.21 -12.93
CA ILE A 16 8.72 16.06 -12.22
C ILE A 16 7.30 16.42 -11.75
N ALA A 17 7.12 17.57 -11.09
CA ALA A 17 5.81 18.01 -10.61
C ALA A 17 4.79 18.14 -11.76
N LYS A 18 5.21 18.71 -12.90
CA LYS A 18 4.35 18.83 -14.09
C LYS A 18 3.95 17.48 -14.68
N SER A 19 4.91 16.55 -14.81
CA SER A 19 4.62 15.20 -15.30
C SER A 19 3.71 14.43 -14.33
N TYR A 20 3.91 14.61 -13.02
CA TYR A 20 3.09 13.98 -12.00
C TYR A 20 1.66 14.52 -12.03
N ALA A 21 1.48 15.84 -12.16
CA ALA A 21 0.16 16.48 -12.24
C ALA A 21 -0.61 16.07 -13.52
N GLN A 22 0.07 15.78 -14.63
CA GLN A 22 -0.57 15.30 -15.85
C GLN A 22 -1.15 13.88 -15.70
N GLY A 23 -0.46 13.01 -14.97
CA GLY A 23 -0.91 11.63 -14.74
C GLY A 23 -1.84 11.47 -13.52
N ASN A 24 -1.85 12.45 -12.61
CA ASN A 24 -2.57 12.39 -11.36
C ASN A 24 -3.39 13.68 -11.20
N PRO A 25 -4.65 13.71 -11.68
CA PRO A 25 -5.54 14.88 -11.55
C PRO A 25 -6.12 15.01 -10.13
N VAL A 26 -5.35 14.61 -9.12
CA VAL A 26 -5.73 14.65 -7.72
C VAL A 26 -5.25 15.99 -7.18
N ALA A 27 -6.17 16.78 -6.64
CA ALA A 27 -5.83 18.05 -6.04
C ALA A 27 -4.83 17.82 -4.89
N PRO A 28 -3.84 18.72 -4.67
CA PRO A 28 -2.85 18.54 -3.62
C PRO A 28 -3.47 18.33 -2.23
N GLU A 29 -4.66 18.89 -1.96
CA GLU A 29 -5.39 18.65 -0.71
C GLU A 29 -5.87 17.20 -0.57
N GLN A 30 -6.24 16.56 -1.69
CA GLN A 30 -6.70 15.17 -1.72
C GLN A 30 -5.53 14.18 -1.57
N LEU A 31 -4.34 14.55 -2.04
CA LEU A 31 -3.11 13.75 -1.88
C LEU A 31 -2.77 13.52 -0.41
N THR A 32 -2.87 14.55 0.43
CA THR A 32 -2.60 14.41 1.88
C THR A 32 -3.56 13.41 2.52
N VAL A 33 -4.85 13.47 2.17
CA VAL A 33 -5.87 12.53 2.70
C VAL A 33 -5.59 11.10 2.23
N LEU A 34 -5.26 10.90 0.95
CA LEU A 34 -4.93 9.59 0.41
C LEU A 34 -3.68 8.99 1.06
N ILE A 35 -2.64 9.81 1.28
CA ILE A 35 -1.41 9.37 1.97
C ILE A 35 -1.72 8.96 3.41
N GLN A 36 -2.54 9.72 4.13
CA GLN A 36 -2.95 9.36 5.49
C GLN A 36 -3.76 8.05 5.52
N GLN A 37 -4.69 7.86 4.59
CA GLN A 37 -5.47 6.62 4.48
C GLN A 37 -4.59 5.41 4.16
N ALA A 38 -3.66 5.55 3.21
CA ALA A 38 -2.70 4.50 2.87
C ALA A 38 -1.81 4.14 4.07
N TYR A 39 -1.32 5.14 4.80
CA TYR A 39 -0.53 4.93 6.01
C TYR A 39 -1.33 4.19 7.09
N GLN A 40 -2.57 4.59 7.34
CA GLN A 40 -3.46 3.90 8.30
C GLN A 40 -3.72 2.45 7.88
N GLY A 41 -3.91 2.17 6.59
CA GLY A 41 -4.06 0.82 6.06
C GLY A 41 -2.82 -0.04 6.31
N LEU A 42 -1.64 0.46 5.96
CA LEU A 42 -0.37 -0.23 6.23
C LEU A 42 -0.15 -0.47 7.71
N HIS A 43 -0.40 0.55 8.54
CA HIS A 43 -0.25 0.44 9.98
C HIS A 43 -1.18 -0.62 10.57
N ARG A 44 -2.40 -0.78 10.05
CA ARG A 44 -3.31 -1.88 10.45
C ARG A 44 -2.78 -3.24 10.04
N CYS A 45 -2.25 -3.39 8.83
CA CYS A 45 -1.68 -4.66 8.37
C CYS A 45 -0.45 -5.08 9.18
N ILE A 46 0.41 -4.13 9.56
CA ILE A 46 1.64 -4.39 10.31
C ILE A 46 1.34 -4.68 11.79
N ASN A 47 0.39 -3.97 12.38
CA ASN A 47 0.09 -4.10 13.81
C ASN A 47 -1.05 -5.06 14.12
N GLN A 48 -1.68 -5.66 13.10
CA GLN A 48 -2.65 -6.73 13.36
C GLN A 48 -1.91 -7.97 13.86
N PRO A 49 -2.26 -8.51 15.04
CA PRO A 49 -1.73 -9.79 15.47
C PRO A 49 -2.09 -10.85 14.42
N PRO A 50 -1.19 -11.79 14.12
CA PRO A 50 -1.40 -12.79 13.09
C PRO A 50 -2.72 -13.53 13.38
N ALA A 51 -3.60 -13.57 12.39
CA ALA A 51 -4.88 -14.28 12.51
C ALA A 51 -4.60 -15.74 12.88
N ALA A 52 -5.25 -16.23 13.93
CA ALA A 52 -5.11 -17.62 14.36
C ALA A 52 -5.43 -18.54 13.17
N PRO A 53 -4.61 -19.58 12.92
CA PRO A 53 -4.80 -20.45 11.77
C PRO A 53 -6.21 -21.06 11.83
N ALA A 54 -6.96 -20.89 10.73
CA ALA A 54 -8.30 -21.45 10.61
C ALA A 54 -8.25 -22.96 10.86
N ALA A 55 -9.02 -23.43 11.85
CA ALA A 55 -9.08 -24.84 12.18
C ALA A 55 -9.61 -25.62 10.98
N VAL A 56 -8.71 -26.31 10.28
CA VAL A 56 -9.05 -27.25 9.21
C VAL A 56 -9.88 -28.35 9.86
N LYS A 57 -11.21 -28.31 9.68
CA LYS A 57 -12.12 -29.35 10.15
C LYS A 57 -11.71 -30.67 9.48
N LYS A 58 -11.00 -31.53 10.21
CA LYS A 58 -10.76 -32.94 9.84
C LYS A 58 -12.13 -33.61 9.68
N ARG A 59 -12.58 -33.78 8.43
CA ARG A 59 -13.70 -34.69 8.11
C ARG A 59 -13.28 -36.10 8.52
N ARG A 60 -13.71 -36.56 9.70
CA ARG A 60 -13.75 -37.98 10.05
C ARG A 60 -14.69 -38.64 9.05
N ARG A 61 -14.15 -39.30 8.01
CA ARG A 61 -14.91 -40.27 7.23
C ARG A 61 -15.18 -41.46 8.15
N GLY A 62 -16.31 -41.39 8.86
CA GLY A 62 -16.86 -42.50 9.60
C GLY A 62 -17.23 -43.61 8.63
N ARG A 63 -16.59 -44.76 8.82
CA ARG A 63 -16.91 -46.05 8.20
C ARG A 63 -18.30 -46.49 8.69
N PRO A 64 -19.31 -46.73 7.84
CA PRO A 64 -20.46 -47.53 8.23
C PRO A 64 -20.14 -49.01 8.04
N ARG A 65 -20.59 -49.79 9.03
CA ARG A 65 -20.43 -51.22 9.20
C ARG A 65 -21.30 -52.00 8.20
N LEU A 66 -20.95 -53.28 8.05
CA LEU A 66 -21.72 -54.33 7.39
C LEU A 66 -23.22 -54.28 7.72
N SER A 67 -24.01 -54.60 6.70
CA SER A 67 -25.26 -55.37 6.78
C SER A 67 -25.35 -56.20 5.52
#